data_AF-A0A481S5Q5-F1
#
_entry.id   AF-A0A481S5Q5-F1
#
_cell.length_a   1.000
_cell.length_b   1.000
_cell.length_c   1.000
_cell.angle_alpha   90.00
_cell.angle_beta   90.00
_cell.angle_gamma   90.00
#
_symmetry.space_group_name_H-M   'P 1'
#
loop_
_entity.id
_entity.type
_entity.pdbx_description
1 polymer ?
#
loop_
_entity_poly.entity_id
_entity_poly.type
_entity_poly.pdbx_seq_one_letter_code
_entity_poly.pdbx_strand_id
1 'polypeptide(L)'
;VERMESISRVNSSDHVAACQRSNVIISLIDEKLKYRDSRAKDFSAKCQGLKFLPFVTKPAGFSLNWKGNYFKMATMFSAAELYTVEHQDVVCLLKPILNENSPSFKGCGSISLAVKDFLGLIRKPTINLVLNQLKEVANYCEDITLYQENITNACYKFLLEAMTQNEANKVMITAELKDCSFILVENTYVDAAKVAFHLNFEAAPYIYPLPNKYKNNFRELFESVGVKRTFAVEDFAKVLESIRQDSESKQLTENNFQLCRRIISEGIWG
;
A
#
# COMPACT_ATOMS: atom_id res chain seq x y z
N VAL A 1 11.55 14.14 29.70
CA VAL A 1 10.51 13.09 29.69
C VAL A 1 9.17 13.60 30.24
N GLU A 2 9.12 14.19 31.44
CA GLU A 2 7.87 14.72 32.02
C GLU A 2 7.10 15.66 31.07
N ARG A 3 7.80 16.48 30.28
CA ARG A 3 7.18 17.33 29.26
C ARG A 3 6.47 16.55 28.15
N MET A 4 6.99 15.38 27.74
CA MET A 4 6.30 14.49 26.80
C MET A 4 5.06 13.87 27.43
N GLU A 5 5.15 13.39 28.67
CA GLU A 5 4.02 12.79 29.39
C GLU A 5 2.86 13.80 29.56
N SER A 6 3.19 15.08 29.77
CA SER A 6 2.22 16.17 29.91
C SER A 6 1.42 16.49 28.63
N ILE A 7 1.87 16.05 27.44
CA ILE A 7 1.20 16.37 26.17
C ILE A 7 -0.22 15.83 26.16
N SER A 8 -0.44 14.64 26.70
CA SER A 8 -1.78 14.04 26.84
C SER A 8 -2.79 14.98 27.51
N ARG A 9 -2.37 15.68 28.57
CA ARG A 9 -3.21 16.64 29.32
C ARG A 9 -3.48 17.93 28.55
N VAL A 10 -2.50 18.42 27.78
CA VAL A 10 -2.70 19.60 26.94
C VAL A 10 -3.65 19.27 25.79
N ASN A 11 -3.45 18.11 25.20
CA ASN A 11 -4.18 17.64 24.03
C ASN A 11 -5.68 17.44 24.30
N SER A 12 -6.09 17.20 25.55
CA SER A 12 -7.52 17.14 25.91
C SER A 12 -8.25 18.49 25.83
N SER A 13 -7.52 19.62 25.92
CA SER A 13 -8.10 20.97 25.85
C SER A 13 -7.71 21.74 24.59
N ASP A 14 -6.48 21.56 24.11
CA ASP A 14 -5.93 22.29 22.97
C ASP A 14 -4.94 21.41 22.19
N HIS A 15 -5.39 20.89 21.06
CA HIS A 15 -4.58 20.04 20.19
C HIS A 15 -3.44 20.82 19.50
N VAL A 16 -3.64 22.09 19.16
CA VAL A 16 -2.61 22.90 18.49
C VAL A 16 -1.47 23.18 19.47
N ALA A 17 -1.79 23.54 20.71
CA ALA A 17 -0.79 23.70 21.77
C ALA A 17 -0.05 22.38 22.07
N ALA A 18 -0.74 21.25 21.98
CA ALA A 18 -0.12 19.94 22.11
C ALA A 18 0.89 19.68 20.99
N CYS A 19 0.52 19.94 19.72
CA CYS A 19 1.41 19.84 18.57
C CYS A 19 2.61 20.80 18.64
N GLN A 20 2.40 22.03 19.11
CA GLN A 20 3.49 22.99 19.38
C GLN A 20 4.45 22.44 20.43
N ARG A 21 3.93 21.84 21.52
CA ARG A 21 4.77 21.22 22.53
C ARG A 21 5.56 20.03 21.98
N SER A 22 4.96 19.21 21.12
CA SER A 22 5.65 18.12 20.42
C SER A 22 6.80 18.65 19.57
N ASN A 23 6.57 19.72 18.82
CA ASN A 23 7.60 20.39 18.02
C ASN A 23 8.78 20.86 18.88
N VAL A 24 8.51 21.57 19.98
CA VAL A 24 9.56 22.03 20.92
C VAL A 24 10.34 20.84 21.50
N ILE A 25 9.67 19.74 21.83
CA ILE A 25 10.34 18.53 22.33
C ILE A 25 11.26 17.93 21.26
N ILE A 26 10.80 17.83 20.01
CA ILE A 26 11.61 17.35 18.89
C ILE A 26 12.86 18.22 18.71
N SER A 27 12.72 19.55 18.73
CA SER A 27 13.87 20.46 18.65
C SER A 27 14.84 20.30 19.84
N LEU A 28 14.32 20.10 21.05
CA LEU A 28 15.16 19.85 22.23
C LEU A 28 15.92 18.52 22.12
N ILE A 29 15.29 17.47 21.58
CA ILE A 29 15.97 16.20 21.30
C ILE A 29 17.07 16.42 20.28
N ASP A 30 16.79 17.12 19.17
CA ASP A 30 17.77 17.42 18.12
C ASP A 30 19.00 18.15 18.68
N GLU A 31 18.78 19.20 19.47
CA GLU A 31 19.86 19.92 20.15
C GLU A 31 20.67 19.00 21.07
N LYS A 32 20.02 18.18 21.90
CA LYS A 32 20.71 17.26 22.81
C LYS A 32 21.53 16.20 22.08
N LEU A 33 21.08 15.75 20.90
CA LEU A 33 21.84 14.83 20.06
C LEU A 33 23.09 15.50 19.46
N LYS A 34 23.01 16.78 19.06
CA LYS A 34 24.19 17.54 18.57
C LYS A 34 25.29 17.65 19.61
N TYR A 35 24.93 17.83 20.88
CA TYR A 35 25.89 17.88 21.99
C TYR A 35 26.43 16.50 22.44
N ARG A 36 26.03 15.39 21.79
CA ARG A 36 26.48 14.03 22.09
C ARG A 36 26.33 13.64 23.57
N ASP A 37 25.20 13.99 24.21
CA ASP A 37 24.94 13.60 25.60
C ASP A 37 24.98 12.07 25.74
N SER A 38 25.91 11.55 26.56
CA SER A 38 26.12 10.12 26.76
C SER A 38 24.89 9.40 27.31
N ARG A 39 24.00 10.13 28.00
CA ARG A 39 22.75 9.59 28.57
C ARG A 39 21.60 9.57 27.58
N ALA A 40 21.77 10.11 26.36
CA ALA A 40 20.69 10.14 25.37
C ALA A 40 20.11 8.74 25.11
N LYS A 41 20.97 7.72 25.06
CA LYS A 41 20.56 6.31 24.87
C LYS A 41 19.65 5.79 25.98
N ASP A 42 19.87 6.21 27.23
CA ASP A 42 19.06 5.78 28.37
C ASP A 42 17.62 6.34 28.29
N PHE A 43 17.45 7.48 27.62
CA PHE A 43 16.16 8.12 27.43
C PHE A 43 15.44 7.69 26.15
N SER A 44 16.14 7.13 25.15
CA SER A 44 15.55 6.81 23.85
C SER A 44 14.37 5.84 23.99
N ALA A 45 14.56 4.72 24.68
CA ALA A 45 13.52 3.72 24.90
C ALA A 45 12.28 4.31 25.58
N LYS A 46 12.49 5.21 26.56
CA LYS A 46 11.39 5.90 27.24
C LYS A 46 10.66 6.86 26.29
N CYS A 47 11.38 7.61 25.45
CA CYS A 47 10.79 8.55 24.51
C CYS A 47 10.01 7.85 23.39
N GLN A 48 10.52 6.71 22.91
CA GLN A 48 9.91 5.92 21.83
C GLN A 48 8.50 5.41 22.19
N GLY A 49 8.27 5.07 23.47
CA GLY A 49 6.98 4.57 23.95
C GLY A 49 5.97 5.66 24.34
N LEU A 50 6.38 6.93 24.41
CA LEU A 50 5.48 8.00 24.86
C LEU A 50 4.59 8.49 23.72
N LYS A 51 3.31 8.71 24.03
CA LYS A 51 2.30 9.19 23.08
C LYS A 51 2.32 10.70 22.97
N PHE A 52 3.18 11.22 22.11
CA PHE A 52 3.35 12.66 21.95
C PHE A 52 3.39 13.13 20.49
N LEU A 53 3.28 12.22 19.51
CA LEU A 53 3.37 12.56 18.10
C LEU A 53 1.97 12.64 17.46
N PRO A 54 1.71 13.68 16.65
CA PRO A 54 0.46 13.81 15.92
C PRO A 54 0.46 12.94 14.67
N PHE A 55 -0.72 12.73 14.10
CA PHE A 55 -0.92 11.92 12.91
C PHE A 55 -1.69 12.71 11.83
N VAL A 56 -1.56 12.28 10.59
CA VAL A 56 -2.25 12.87 9.43
C VAL A 56 -3.66 12.29 9.34
N THR A 57 -4.68 13.16 9.28
CA THR A 57 -6.05 12.78 8.88
C THR A 57 -6.14 12.66 7.37
N LYS A 58 -7.20 12.04 6.85
CA LYS A 58 -7.41 11.83 5.40
C LYS A 58 -7.12 13.11 4.61
N PRO A 59 -6.16 13.08 3.67
CA PRO A 59 -5.86 14.24 2.83
C PRO A 59 -7.08 14.70 2.03
N ALA A 60 -7.16 16.01 1.76
CA ALA A 60 -8.23 16.56 0.93
C ALA A 60 -8.21 15.94 -0.47
N GLY A 61 -9.38 15.53 -0.97
CA GLY A 61 -9.51 14.88 -2.28
C GLY A 61 -9.03 13.43 -2.35
N PHE A 62 -8.54 12.84 -1.26
CA PHE A 62 -8.21 11.41 -1.21
C PHE A 62 -9.51 10.60 -1.30
N SER A 63 -9.59 9.63 -2.22
CA SER A 63 -10.82 8.87 -2.46
C SER A 63 -10.97 7.70 -1.47
N LEU A 64 -9.88 7.00 -1.19
CA LEU A 64 -9.87 5.78 -0.38
C LEU A 64 -10.04 6.02 1.12
N ASN A 65 -10.29 4.94 1.88
CA ASN A 65 -10.21 5.01 3.33
C ASN A 65 -8.80 5.41 3.78
N TRP A 66 -8.69 6.04 4.95
CA TRP A 66 -7.41 6.50 5.47
C TRP A 66 -7.34 6.17 6.95
N LYS A 67 -6.29 5.46 7.40
CA LYS A 67 -6.26 4.93 8.75
C LYS A 67 -6.39 6.00 9.84
N GLY A 68 -5.87 7.21 9.58
CA GLY A 68 -6.01 8.34 10.48
C GLY A 68 -7.46 8.70 10.83
N ASN A 69 -8.43 8.49 9.93
CA ASN A 69 -9.82 8.87 10.17
C ASN A 69 -10.54 8.01 11.20
N TYR A 70 -9.98 6.86 11.57
CA TYR A 70 -10.52 6.00 12.63
C TYR A 70 -10.18 6.53 14.04
N PHE A 71 -9.38 7.58 14.14
CA PHE A 71 -8.97 8.17 15.40
C PHE A 71 -9.51 9.59 15.56
N LYS A 72 -9.81 9.97 16.81
CA LYS A 72 -10.16 11.35 17.12
C LYS A 72 -8.95 12.23 16.83
N MET A 73 -9.18 13.43 16.27
CA MET A 73 -8.10 14.39 15.97
C MET A 73 -7.22 14.68 17.19
N ALA A 74 -7.82 14.75 18.39
CA ALA A 74 -7.11 14.90 19.65
C ALA A 74 -6.45 13.59 20.14
N THR A 75 -5.96 12.72 19.24
CA THR A 75 -5.20 11.52 19.60
C THR A 75 -3.72 11.76 19.32
N MET A 76 -2.86 11.37 20.26
CA MET A 76 -1.41 11.34 20.06
C MET A 76 -0.92 9.89 20.06
N PHE A 77 0.14 9.65 19.32
CA PHE A 77 0.73 8.33 19.15
C PHE A 77 2.18 8.31 19.62
N SER A 78 2.63 7.10 19.96
CA SER A 78 4.05 6.83 20.11
C SER A 78 4.72 6.67 18.75
N ALA A 79 6.04 6.83 18.70
CA ALA A 79 6.80 6.61 17.48
C ALA A 79 6.64 5.17 16.96
N ALA A 80 6.51 4.21 17.89
CA ALA A 80 6.29 2.80 17.58
C ALA A 80 4.91 2.51 16.93
N GLU A 81 3.95 3.43 16.98
CA GLU A 81 2.62 3.26 16.38
C GLU A 81 2.49 3.92 14.99
N LEU A 82 3.43 4.80 14.61
CA LEU A 82 3.37 5.62 13.39
C LEU A 82 4.34 5.17 12.31
N TYR A 83 4.03 5.48 11.06
CA TYR A 83 5.00 5.48 9.96
C TYR A 83 5.24 6.90 9.45
N THR A 84 6.39 7.14 8.87
CA THR A 84 6.71 8.40 8.20
C THR A 84 6.05 8.45 6.82
N VAL A 85 6.02 9.66 6.23
CA VAL A 85 5.48 9.87 4.87
C VAL A 85 6.20 9.04 3.79
N GLU A 86 7.45 8.65 4.03
CA GLU A 86 8.23 7.79 3.14
C GLU A 86 7.55 6.44 2.84
N HIS A 87 6.84 5.88 3.82
CA HIS A 87 6.16 4.60 3.69
C HIS A 87 4.64 4.76 3.56
N GLN A 88 4.15 5.98 3.34
CA GLN A 88 2.72 6.28 3.31
C GLN A 88 1.95 5.36 2.36
N ASP A 89 2.36 5.29 1.10
CA ASP A 89 1.58 4.61 0.07
C ASP A 89 1.52 3.08 0.29
N VAL A 90 2.43 2.52 1.09
CA VAL A 90 2.45 1.09 1.44
C VAL A 90 1.80 0.76 2.79
N VAL A 91 1.31 1.76 3.55
CA VAL A 91 0.66 1.51 4.86
C VAL A 91 -0.56 2.38 5.17
N CYS A 92 -0.88 3.43 4.39
CA CYS A 92 -1.83 4.48 4.79
C CYS A 92 -3.29 4.02 5.00
N LEU A 93 -3.68 2.88 4.44
CA LEU A 93 -5.01 2.30 4.65
C LEU A 93 -5.07 1.58 6.01
N LEU A 94 -3.93 1.08 6.50
CA LEU A 94 -3.85 0.19 7.65
C LEU A 94 -3.16 0.79 8.89
N LYS A 95 -2.25 1.76 8.71
CA LYS A 95 -1.46 2.38 9.78
C LYS A 95 -1.50 3.91 9.71
N PRO A 96 -1.51 4.59 10.87
CA PRO A 96 -1.45 6.05 10.93
C PRO A 96 -0.08 6.58 10.47
N ILE A 97 -0.11 7.71 9.77
CA ILE A 97 1.07 8.41 9.25
C ILE A 97 1.38 9.60 10.15
N LEU A 98 2.64 9.78 10.50
CA LEU A 98 3.15 10.90 11.29
C LEU A 98 2.88 12.24 10.56
N ASN A 99 2.34 13.22 11.28
CA ASN A 99 2.15 14.57 10.75
C ASN A 99 3.37 15.46 11.02
N GLU A 100 4.28 15.55 10.05
CA GLU A 100 5.47 16.41 10.08
C GLU A 100 5.20 17.86 9.61
N ASN A 101 3.93 18.24 9.36
CA ASN A 101 3.58 19.63 9.02
C ASN A 101 3.80 20.55 10.22
N SER A 102 3.77 21.87 10.00
CA SER A 102 3.90 22.83 11.10
C SER A 102 2.76 22.70 12.13
N PRO A 103 2.95 23.14 13.38
CA PRO A 103 1.91 23.09 14.40
C PRO A 103 0.61 23.82 14.03
N SER A 104 0.69 24.87 13.19
CA SER A 104 -0.50 25.55 12.64
C SER A 104 -1.37 24.63 11.78
N PHE A 105 -0.77 23.60 11.19
CA PHE A 105 -1.44 22.51 10.47
C PHE A 105 -1.50 21.22 11.29
N LYS A 106 -1.53 21.35 12.62
CA LYS A 106 -1.69 20.26 13.60
C LYS A 106 -0.59 19.19 13.50
N GLY A 107 0.57 19.52 12.94
CA GLY A 107 1.72 18.63 12.88
C GLY A 107 2.79 18.97 13.92
N CYS A 108 3.84 18.15 13.99
CA CYS A 108 4.94 18.33 14.93
C CYS A 108 6.16 19.04 14.33
N GLY A 109 6.03 19.58 13.12
CA GLY A 109 7.09 20.20 12.34
C GLY A 109 8.10 19.20 11.79
N SER A 110 9.11 19.72 11.10
CA SER A 110 10.15 18.92 10.48
C SER A 110 10.97 18.18 11.52
N ILE A 111 11.31 16.92 11.22
CA ILE A 111 12.11 16.06 12.09
C ILE A 111 13.40 15.69 11.36
N SER A 112 14.55 15.95 12.00
CA SER A 112 15.85 15.58 11.45
C SER A 112 16.02 14.06 11.41
N LEU A 113 16.90 13.56 10.53
CA LEU A 113 17.18 12.13 10.44
C LEU A 113 17.70 11.55 11.77
N ALA A 114 18.53 12.31 12.50
CA ALA A 114 19.03 11.92 13.81
C ALA A 114 17.91 11.74 14.84
N VAL A 115 16.91 12.63 14.83
CA VAL A 115 15.74 12.48 15.72
C VAL A 115 14.84 11.33 15.27
N LYS A 116 14.66 11.11 13.95
CA LYS A 116 13.91 9.95 13.45
C LYS A 116 14.56 8.64 13.90
N ASP A 117 15.89 8.54 13.82
CA ASP A 117 16.65 7.39 14.31
C ASP A 117 16.47 7.21 15.83
N PHE A 118 16.68 8.30 16.59
CA PHE A 118 16.52 8.30 18.04
C PHE A 118 15.13 7.83 18.51
N LEU A 119 14.08 8.26 17.81
CA LEU A 119 12.69 7.88 18.09
C LEU A 119 12.29 6.54 17.46
N GLY A 120 13.17 5.85 16.74
CA GLY A 120 12.83 4.57 16.08
C GLY A 120 11.80 4.72 14.95
N LEU A 121 11.73 5.89 14.33
CA LEU A 121 10.86 6.18 13.18
C LEU A 121 11.48 5.71 11.86
N ILE A 122 12.80 5.49 11.81
CA ILE A 122 13.47 4.89 10.65
C ILE A 122 13.26 3.38 10.70
N ARG A 123 12.11 2.93 10.19
CA ARG A 123 11.77 1.51 10.14
C ARG A 123 11.00 1.18 8.88
N LYS A 124 11.36 0.06 8.25
CA LYS A 124 10.64 -0.48 7.11
C LYS A 124 9.35 -1.19 7.58
N PRO A 125 8.24 -1.07 6.83
CA PRO A 125 7.07 -1.92 7.02
C PRO A 125 7.43 -3.41 6.90
N THR A 126 6.69 -4.27 7.58
CA THR A 126 6.81 -5.72 7.38
C THR A 126 6.18 -6.14 6.06
N ILE A 127 6.69 -7.18 5.40
CA ILE A 127 6.12 -7.76 4.16
C ILE A 127 4.62 -8.03 4.31
N ASN A 128 4.20 -8.66 5.41
CA ASN A 128 2.80 -8.96 5.68
C ASN A 128 1.92 -7.69 5.74
N LEU A 129 2.44 -6.58 6.25
CA LEU A 129 1.71 -5.31 6.29
C LEU A 129 1.48 -4.77 4.87
N VAL A 130 2.50 -4.85 4.02
CA VAL A 130 2.40 -4.39 2.62
C VAL A 130 1.49 -5.30 1.79
N LEU A 131 1.53 -6.61 2.01
CA LEU A 131 0.58 -7.56 1.42
C LEU A 131 -0.86 -7.21 1.81
N ASN A 132 -1.11 -6.93 3.10
CA ASN A 132 -2.44 -6.54 3.56
C ASN A 132 -2.87 -5.18 3.00
N GLN A 133 -1.94 -4.22 2.84
CA GLN A 133 -2.25 -2.93 2.19
C GLN A 133 -2.67 -3.16 0.74
N LEU A 134 -1.96 -4.03 0.01
CA LEU A 134 -2.28 -4.38 -1.37
C LEU A 134 -3.65 -5.09 -1.48
N LYS A 135 -3.95 -6.02 -0.57
CA LYS A 135 -5.27 -6.66 -0.49
C LYS A 135 -6.37 -5.64 -0.16
N GLU A 136 -6.10 -4.71 0.75
CA GLU A 136 -7.05 -3.66 1.14
C GLU A 136 -7.35 -2.72 -0.03
N VAL A 137 -6.34 -2.23 -0.77
CA VAL A 137 -6.59 -1.35 -1.93
C VAL A 137 -7.34 -2.08 -3.05
N ALA A 138 -7.11 -3.39 -3.21
CA ALA A 138 -7.80 -4.21 -4.19
C ALA A 138 -9.29 -4.39 -3.90
N ASN A 139 -9.75 -4.16 -2.67
CA ASN A 139 -11.18 -4.17 -2.34
C ASN A 139 -11.94 -2.95 -2.93
N TYR A 140 -11.23 -1.90 -3.36
CA TYR A 140 -11.83 -0.72 -3.97
C TYR A 140 -11.80 -0.85 -5.49
N CYS A 141 -12.76 -1.62 -6.03
CA CYS A 141 -12.89 -1.89 -7.47
C CYS A 141 -13.75 -0.87 -8.24
N GLU A 142 -14.41 0.05 -7.55
CA GLU A 142 -15.21 1.11 -8.17
C GLU A 142 -14.35 2.37 -8.35
N ASP A 143 -14.33 2.90 -9.58
CA ASP A 143 -13.63 4.14 -9.95
C ASP A 143 -12.15 4.20 -9.49
N ILE A 144 -11.29 3.38 -10.12
CA ILE A 144 -9.85 3.40 -9.84
C ILE A 144 -9.31 4.81 -10.10
N THR A 145 -8.82 5.44 -9.03
CA THR A 145 -8.18 6.74 -9.11
C THR A 145 -6.66 6.59 -9.09
N LEU A 146 -5.95 7.69 -9.35
CA LEU A 146 -4.49 7.75 -9.23
C LEU A 146 -3.98 7.30 -7.85
N TYR A 147 -4.79 7.41 -6.78
CA TYR A 147 -4.40 6.94 -5.44
C TYR A 147 -4.28 5.42 -5.38
N GLN A 148 -5.25 4.68 -5.93
CA GLN A 148 -5.15 3.21 -6.04
C GLN A 148 -3.93 2.84 -6.89
N GLU A 149 -3.71 3.50 -8.03
CA GLU A 149 -2.56 3.21 -8.88
C GLU A 149 -1.23 3.43 -8.14
N ASN A 150 -1.09 4.54 -7.40
CA ASN A 150 0.12 4.87 -6.65
C ASN A 150 0.38 3.88 -5.52
N ILE A 151 -0.65 3.55 -4.73
CA ILE A 151 -0.56 2.57 -3.63
C ILE A 151 -0.17 1.20 -4.18
N THR A 152 -0.86 0.73 -5.22
CA THR A 152 -0.60 -0.56 -5.85
C THR A 152 0.82 -0.63 -6.41
N ASN A 153 1.25 0.42 -7.12
CA ASN A 153 2.60 0.51 -7.66
C ASN A 153 3.69 0.53 -6.55
N ALA A 154 3.45 1.27 -5.46
CA ALA A 154 4.35 1.30 -4.32
C ALA A 154 4.44 -0.06 -3.63
N CYS A 155 3.31 -0.77 -3.48
CA CYS A 155 3.27 -2.12 -2.93
C CYS A 155 4.03 -3.11 -3.81
N TYR A 156 3.83 -3.08 -5.14
CA TYR A 156 4.58 -3.95 -6.06
C TYR A 156 6.08 -3.72 -5.97
N LYS A 157 6.51 -2.45 -5.94
CA LYS A 157 7.92 -2.11 -5.82
C LYS A 157 8.52 -2.65 -4.52
N PHE A 158 7.83 -2.46 -3.40
CA PHE A 158 8.28 -2.96 -2.10
C PHE A 158 8.36 -4.50 -2.08
N LEU A 159 7.33 -5.18 -2.57
CA LEU A 159 7.27 -6.64 -2.59
C LEU A 159 8.34 -7.22 -3.51
N LEU A 160 8.55 -6.65 -4.70
CA LEU A 160 9.62 -7.06 -5.60
C LEU A 160 11.00 -6.91 -4.94
N GLU A 161 11.29 -5.77 -4.32
CA GLU A 161 12.56 -5.57 -3.59
C GLU A 161 12.75 -6.65 -2.51
N ALA A 162 11.70 -6.96 -1.74
CA ALA A 162 11.73 -7.97 -0.70
C ALA A 162 11.93 -9.40 -1.23
N MET A 163 11.37 -9.72 -2.41
CA MET A 163 11.53 -11.01 -3.09
C MET A 163 12.98 -11.20 -3.58
N THR A 164 13.57 -10.18 -4.19
CA THR A 164 14.94 -10.26 -4.73
C THR A 164 15.99 -10.36 -3.62
N GLN A 165 15.68 -9.91 -2.40
CA GLN A 165 16.61 -9.98 -1.26
C GLN A 165 16.69 -11.36 -0.61
N ASN A 166 15.61 -12.16 -0.64
CA ASN A 166 15.55 -13.43 0.11
C ASN A 166 14.54 -14.39 -0.50
N GLU A 167 14.98 -15.61 -0.83
CA GLU A 167 14.11 -16.67 -1.36
C GLU A 167 12.98 -17.08 -0.41
N ALA A 168 13.18 -17.03 0.91
CA ALA A 168 12.09 -17.29 1.86
C ALA A 168 10.97 -16.24 1.75
N ASN A 169 11.33 -14.97 1.53
CA ASN A 169 10.36 -13.91 1.27
C ASN A 169 9.64 -14.15 -0.05
N LYS A 170 10.36 -14.59 -1.08
CA LYS A 170 9.79 -14.90 -2.40
C LYS A 170 8.72 -15.99 -2.31
N VAL A 171 8.99 -17.07 -1.60
CA VAL A 171 8.02 -18.16 -1.37
C VAL A 171 6.80 -17.64 -0.62
N MET A 172 6.99 -16.88 0.46
CA MET A 172 5.89 -16.29 1.24
C MET A 172 5.00 -15.36 0.41
N ILE A 173 5.62 -14.38 -0.28
CA ILE A 173 4.91 -13.39 -1.08
C ILE A 173 4.13 -14.08 -2.20
N THR A 174 4.76 -15.05 -2.86
CA THR A 174 4.13 -15.82 -3.94
C THR A 174 2.90 -16.59 -3.44
N ALA A 175 3.00 -17.25 -2.29
CA ALA A 175 1.88 -17.97 -1.70
C ALA A 175 0.70 -17.02 -1.38
N GLU A 176 0.99 -15.90 -0.72
CA GLU A 176 -0.03 -14.94 -0.29
C GLU A 176 -0.76 -14.22 -1.44
N LEU A 177 -0.10 -14.05 -2.59
CA LEU A 177 -0.65 -13.36 -3.76
C LEU A 177 -1.37 -14.28 -4.74
N LYS A 178 -1.12 -15.59 -4.71
CA LYS A 178 -1.77 -16.55 -5.61
C LYS A 178 -3.28 -16.65 -5.40
N ASP A 179 -3.73 -16.46 -4.16
CA ASP A 179 -5.14 -16.59 -3.77
C ASP A 179 -5.86 -15.22 -3.72
N CYS A 180 -5.34 -14.20 -4.40
CA CYS A 180 -5.88 -12.84 -4.33
C CYS A 180 -5.96 -12.19 -5.70
N SER A 181 -7.08 -11.53 -5.98
CA SER A 181 -7.21 -10.56 -7.08
C SER A 181 -6.43 -9.30 -6.73
N PHE A 182 -5.16 -9.24 -7.11
CA PHE A 182 -4.29 -8.11 -6.77
C PHE A 182 -3.75 -7.37 -7.99
N ILE A 183 -3.88 -7.94 -9.20
CA ILE A 183 -3.30 -7.36 -10.40
C ILE A 183 -4.24 -6.29 -10.95
N LEU A 184 -3.86 -5.02 -10.79
CA LEU A 184 -4.58 -3.91 -11.41
C LEU A 184 -4.45 -3.95 -12.94
N VAL A 185 -5.56 -4.24 -13.63
CA VAL A 185 -5.69 -4.19 -15.09
C VAL A 185 -6.82 -3.24 -15.43
N GLU A 186 -6.56 -2.30 -16.34
CA GLU A 186 -7.53 -1.26 -16.72
C GLU A 186 -8.10 -0.54 -15.49
N ASN A 187 -9.34 -0.85 -15.10
CA ASN A 187 -10.05 -0.27 -13.97
C ASN A 187 -10.50 -1.34 -12.95
N THR A 188 -9.81 -2.48 -12.85
CA THR A 188 -10.20 -3.58 -11.95
C THR A 188 -9.00 -4.40 -11.46
N TYR A 189 -9.18 -5.12 -10.36
CA TYR A 189 -8.19 -6.05 -9.82
C TYR A 189 -8.55 -7.48 -10.19
N VAL A 190 -7.59 -8.23 -10.72
CA VAL A 190 -7.81 -9.61 -11.19
C VAL A 190 -6.75 -10.57 -10.66
N ASP A 191 -7.08 -11.86 -10.69
CA ASP A 191 -6.19 -12.95 -10.33
C ASP A 191 -5.06 -13.10 -11.35
N ALA A 192 -3.90 -13.60 -10.89
CA ALA A 192 -2.77 -13.92 -11.76
C ALA A 192 -3.12 -14.91 -12.88
N ALA A 193 -4.07 -15.82 -12.64
CA ALA A 193 -4.54 -16.80 -13.62
C ALA A 193 -5.25 -16.17 -14.83
N LYS A 194 -5.82 -14.95 -14.68
CA LYS A 194 -6.50 -14.22 -15.74
C LYS A 194 -5.58 -13.29 -16.54
N VAL A 195 -4.28 -13.24 -16.23
CA VAL A 195 -3.36 -12.28 -16.83
C VAL A 195 -2.24 -13.00 -17.59
N ALA A 196 -1.89 -12.47 -18.76
CA ALA A 196 -0.71 -12.90 -19.51
C ALA A 196 0.18 -11.73 -19.97
N PHE A 197 1.50 -11.94 -20.04
CA PHE A 197 2.45 -10.94 -20.55
C PHE A 197 2.20 -10.57 -22.02
N HIS A 198 1.71 -11.53 -22.80
CA HIS A 198 1.37 -11.35 -24.20
C HIS A 198 0.00 -11.95 -24.49
N LEU A 199 -0.91 -11.09 -24.94
CA LEU A 199 -2.23 -11.39 -25.45
C LEU A 199 -2.51 -10.37 -26.55
N ASN A 200 -2.86 -10.85 -27.74
CA ASN A 200 -2.92 -10.03 -28.96
C ASN A 200 -4.29 -9.42 -29.23
N PHE A 201 -5.27 -9.74 -28.39
CA PHE A 201 -6.65 -9.31 -28.56
C PHE A 201 -7.31 -9.03 -27.21
N GLU A 202 -8.40 -8.30 -27.23
CA GLU A 202 -9.17 -7.96 -26.04
C GLU A 202 -10.16 -9.07 -25.70
N ALA A 203 -10.09 -9.57 -24.47
CA ALA A 203 -10.96 -10.62 -23.97
C ALA A 203 -11.42 -10.40 -22.52
N ALA A 204 -11.51 -9.13 -22.11
CA ALA A 204 -12.17 -8.74 -20.88
C ALA A 204 -13.66 -9.17 -20.90
N PRO A 205 -14.24 -9.54 -19.74
CA PRO A 205 -13.64 -9.58 -18.41
C PRO A 205 -12.96 -10.93 -18.04
N TYR A 206 -12.76 -11.83 -19.00
CA TYR A 206 -12.33 -13.21 -18.72
C TYR A 206 -10.81 -13.34 -18.61
N ILE A 207 -10.07 -12.72 -19.53
CA ILE A 207 -8.60 -12.69 -19.54
C ILE A 207 -8.08 -11.33 -20.00
N TYR A 208 -6.88 -10.97 -19.55
CA TYR A 208 -6.31 -9.64 -19.72
C TYR A 208 -4.84 -9.70 -20.14
N PRO A 209 -4.38 -8.78 -21.01
CA PRO A 209 -2.96 -8.52 -21.16
C PRO A 209 -2.42 -7.81 -19.92
N LEU A 210 -1.21 -8.18 -19.47
CA LEU A 210 -0.52 -7.44 -18.42
C LEU A 210 -0.24 -6.00 -18.91
N PRO A 211 -0.60 -4.95 -18.15
CA PRO A 211 -0.34 -3.57 -18.57
C PRO A 211 1.15 -3.32 -18.87
N ASN A 212 1.42 -2.59 -19.95
CA ASN A 212 2.80 -2.33 -20.41
C ASN A 212 3.67 -1.66 -19.33
N LYS A 213 3.08 -0.82 -18.45
CA LYS A 213 3.76 -0.20 -17.30
C LYS A 213 4.39 -1.21 -16.33
N TYR A 214 3.89 -2.45 -16.31
CA TYR A 214 4.30 -3.49 -15.38
C TYR A 214 5.23 -4.55 -15.99
N LYS A 215 5.17 -4.75 -17.31
CA LYS A 215 5.92 -5.82 -18.01
C LYS A 215 7.42 -5.82 -17.75
N ASN A 216 8.02 -4.64 -17.61
CA ASN A 216 9.46 -4.50 -17.37
C ASN A 216 9.78 -4.32 -15.89
N ASN A 217 9.04 -3.43 -15.20
CA ASN A 217 9.37 -3.01 -13.84
C ASN A 217 9.04 -4.06 -12.78
N PHE A 218 8.09 -4.97 -13.04
CA PHE A 218 7.60 -5.95 -12.07
C PHE A 218 7.55 -7.37 -12.64
N ARG A 219 8.35 -7.63 -13.68
CA ARG A 219 8.34 -8.92 -14.38
C ARG A 219 8.51 -10.11 -13.44
N GLU A 220 9.53 -10.07 -12.58
CA GLU A 220 9.83 -11.17 -11.67
C GLU A 220 8.69 -11.42 -10.66
N LEU A 221 8.05 -10.35 -10.16
CA LEU A 221 6.89 -10.45 -9.27
C LEU A 221 5.77 -11.22 -9.96
N PHE A 222 5.41 -10.80 -11.19
CA PHE A 222 4.31 -11.41 -11.94
C PHE A 222 4.61 -12.82 -12.42
N GLU A 223 5.83 -13.10 -12.91
CA GLU A 223 6.25 -14.46 -13.25
C GLU A 223 6.20 -15.39 -12.03
N SER A 224 6.60 -14.92 -10.84
CA SER A 224 6.61 -15.74 -9.62
C SER A 224 5.21 -16.12 -9.14
N VAL A 225 4.24 -15.21 -9.24
CA VAL A 225 2.83 -15.51 -8.86
C VAL A 225 2.08 -16.34 -9.91
N GLY A 226 2.69 -16.62 -11.06
CA GLY A 226 2.11 -17.48 -12.09
C GLY A 226 1.38 -16.74 -13.21
N VAL A 227 1.62 -15.44 -13.41
CA VAL A 227 1.18 -14.74 -14.62
C VAL A 227 1.80 -15.41 -15.84
N LYS A 228 0.95 -15.82 -16.79
CA LYS A 228 1.38 -16.62 -17.94
C LYS A 228 2.16 -15.77 -18.93
N ARG A 229 3.12 -16.35 -19.65
CA ARG A 229 3.78 -15.65 -20.76
C ARG A 229 2.77 -15.38 -21.89
N THR A 230 2.04 -16.42 -22.27
CA THR A 230 0.92 -16.44 -23.22
C THR A 230 -0.11 -17.44 -22.71
N PHE A 231 -1.38 -17.28 -23.08
CA PHE A 231 -2.41 -18.28 -22.82
C PHE A 231 -2.26 -19.47 -23.77
N ALA A 232 -2.61 -20.66 -23.29
CA ALA A 232 -2.67 -21.87 -24.10
C ALA A 232 -4.10 -22.10 -24.62
N VAL A 233 -4.27 -23.03 -25.56
CA VAL A 233 -5.58 -23.38 -26.15
C VAL A 233 -6.57 -23.82 -25.06
N GLU A 234 -6.09 -24.51 -24.03
CA GLU A 234 -6.91 -24.95 -22.90
C GLU A 234 -7.44 -23.78 -22.06
N ASP A 235 -6.71 -22.66 -22.02
CA ASP A 235 -7.17 -21.45 -21.33
C ASP A 235 -8.29 -20.77 -22.10
N PHE A 236 -8.14 -20.67 -23.43
CA PHE A 236 -9.19 -20.16 -24.31
C PHE A 236 -10.45 -21.03 -24.27
N ALA A 237 -10.30 -22.36 -24.20
CA ALA A 237 -11.42 -23.28 -24.05
C ALA A 237 -12.19 -23.02 -22.74
N LYS A 238 -11.46 -22.80 -21.62
CA LYS A 238 -12.08 -22.44 -20.33
C LYS A 238 -12.82 -21.10 -20.39
N VAL A 239 -12.28 -20.10 -21.10
CA VAL A 239 -12.98 -18.83 -21.30
C VAL A 239 -14.30 -19.04 -22.05
N LEU A 240 -14.29 -19.83 -23.13
CA LEU A 240 -15.52 -20.15 -23.88
C LEU A 240 -16.54 -20.91 -23.01
N GLU A 241 -16.06 -21.80 -22.15
CA GLU A 241 -16.91 -22.49 -21.16
C GLU A 241 -17.51 -21.51 -20.15
N SER A 242 -16.73 -20.57 -19.61
CA SER A 242 -17.24 -19.52 -18.72
C SER A 242 -18.30 -18.65 -19.41
N ILE A 243 -18.07 -18.21 -20.66
CA ILE A 243 -19.05 -17.42 -21.42
C ILE A 243 -20.38 -18.20 -21.57
N ARG A 244 -20.30 -19.51 -21.83
CA ARG A 244 -21.48 -20.37 -21.95
C ARG A 244 -22.23 -20.47 -20.61
N GLN A 245 -21.50 -20.62 -19.50
CA GLN A 245 -22.08 -20.71 -18.16
C GLN A 245 -22.77 -19.40 -17.78
N ASP A 246 -22.12 -18.25 -18.00
CA ASP A 246 -22.68 -16.91 -17.72
C ASP A 246 -23.91 -16.60 -18.56
N SER A 247 -24.02 -17.21 -19.75
CA SER A 247 -25.18 -17.07 -20.62
C SER A 247 -26.35 -18.00 -20.23
N GLU A 248 -26.23 -18.82 -19.18
CA GLU A 248 -27.26 -19.77 -18.70
C GLU A 248 -27.84 -20.68 -19.80
N SER A 249 -27.03 -21.05 -20.81
CA SER A 249 -27.49 -21.76 -22.03
C SER A 249 -28.56 -21.03 -22.86
N LYS A 250 -28.70 -19.71 -22.68
CA LYS A 250 -29.51 -18.83 -23.54
C LYS A 250 -28.68 -18.38 -24.75
N GLN A 251 -29.32 -17.65 -25.67
CA GLN A 251 -28.61 -17.03 -26.79
C GLN A 251 -27.52 -16.07 -26.27
N LEU A 252 -26.35 -16.15 -26.90
CA LEU A 252 -25.25 -15.23 -26.62
C LEU A 252 -25.68 -13.80 -26.98
N THR A 253 -25.28 -12.83 -26.16
CA THR A 253 -25.32 -11.43 -26.55
C THR A 253 -24.36 -11.19 -27.72
N GLU A 254 -24.61 -10.14 -28.50
CA GLU A 254 -23.71 -9.78 -29.61
C GLU A 254 -22.26 -9.59 -29.12
N ASN A 255 -22.08 -8.97 -27.96
CA ASN A 255 -20.75 -8.79 -27.34
C ASN A 255 -20.06 -10.12 -27.03
N ASN A 256 -20.78 -11.07 -26.41
CA ASN A 256 -20.23 -12.38 -26.10
C ASN A 256 -19.95 -13.20 -27.38
N PHE A 257 -20.80 -13.07 -28.40
CA PHE A 257 -20.59 -13.71 -29.69
C PHE A 257 -19.31 -13.20 -30.38
N GLN A 258 -19.12 -11.88 -30.44
CA GLN A 258 -17.91 -11.28 -31.01
C GLN A 258 -16.67 -11.67 -30.22
N LEU A 259 -16.77 -11.76 -28.89
CA LEU A 259 -15.68 -12.25 -28.04
C LEU A 259 -15.32 -13.71 -28.34
N CYS A 260 -16.31 -14.62 -28.39
CA CYS A 260 -16.07 -16.02 -28.77
C CYS A 260 -15.40 -16.13 -30.13
N ARG A 261 -15.85 -15.32 -31.11
CA ARG A 261 -15.24 -15.28 -32.44
C ARG A 261 -13.76 -14.90 -32.39
N ARG A 262 -13.40 -13.82 -31.66
CA ARG A 262 -12.01 -13.39 -31.47
C ARG A 262 -11.16 -14.46 -30.80
N ILE A 263 -11.66 -15.08 -29.72
CA ILE A 263 -10.95 -16.17 -29.02
C ILE A 263 -10.63 -17.31 -29.98
N ILE A 264 -11.58 -17.71 -30.82
CA ILE A 264 -11.38 -18.78 -31.80
C ILE A 264 -10.38 -18.35 -32.87
N SER A 265 -10.59 -17.20 -33.51
CA SER A 265 -9.77 -16.78 -34.66
C SER A 265 -8.35 -16.34 -34.30
N GLU A 266 -8.17 -15.67 -33.15
CA GLU A 266 -6.91 -15.04 -32.76
C GLU A 266 -6.22 -15.76 -31.59
N GLY A 267 -6.96 -16.54 -30.80
CA GLY A 267 -6.39 -17.31 -29.68
C GLY A 267 -6.10 -18.76 -30.03
N ILE A 268 -7.06 -19.47 -30.64
CA ILE A 268 -6.93 -20.91 -30.93
C ILE A 268 -6.26 -21.16 -32.29
N TRP A 269 -6.64 -20.40 -33.30
CA TRP A 269 -6.15 -20.57 -34.68
C TRP A 269 -5.20 -19.46 -35.15
N GLY A 270 -4.87 -18.51 -34.27
CA GLY A 270 -4.06 -17.32 -34.55
C GLY A 270 -2.56 -17.49 -34.38
#